data_AF-A0A349PBI4-F1
#
_entry.id   AF-A0A349PBI4-F1
#
_cell.length_a   1.000
_cell.length_b   1.000
_cell.length_c   1.000
_cell.angle_alpha   90.00
_cell.angle_beta   90.00
_cell.angle_gamma   90.00
#
_symmetry.space_group_name_H-M   'P 1'
#
loop_
_entity.id
_entity.type
_entity.pdbx_description
1 polymer ?
#
loop_
_entity_poly.entity_id
_entity_poly.type
_entity_poly.pdbx_seq_one_letter_code
_entity_poly.pdbx_strand_id
1 'polypeptide(L)'
;MAGLQIEGERYSAVKNVKIAGRPARQFDRTSFEFVPPNLAHSKKVAIFERYAVIVAKEGFFVLNYYAPMDAARANIKHYEALLASFKPLVR
;
A
#
# COMPACT_ATOMS: atom_id res chain seq x y z
N MET A 1 4.11 13.48 -13.33
CA MET A 1 2.81 12.84 -13.05
C MET A 1 2.43 13.19 -11.61
N ALA A 2 1.64 14.25 -11.43
CA ALA A 2 1.14 14.63 -10.11
C ALA A 2 -0.16 13.86 -9.85
N GLY A 3 -0.21 13.06 -8.80
CA GLY A 3 -1.45 12.41 -8.36
C GLY A 3 -2.39 13.45 -7.76
N LEU A 4 -3.68 13.36 -8.09
CA LEU A 4 -4.73 14.22 -7.53
C LEU A 4 -4.73 14.07 -6.00
N GLN A 5 -4.44 15.14 -5.27
CA GLN A 5 -4.41 15.13 -3.82
C GLN A 5 -5.84 15.39 -3.31
N ILE A 6 -6.56 14.32 -2.94
CA ILE A 6 -7.88 14.42 -2.32
C ILE A 6 -7.69 14.87 -0.88
N GLU A 7 -8.53 15.79 -0.40
CA GLU A 7 -8.43 16.41 0.92
C GLU A 7 -8.37 15.35 2.03
N GLY A 8 -7.26 15.32 2.78
CA GLY A 8 -7.01 14.34 3.85
C GLY A 8 -6.10 13.17 3.46
N GLU A 9 -5.75 13.02 2.18
CA GLU A 9 -4.80 12.00 1.72
C GLU A 9 -3.36 12.53 1.65
N ARG A 10 -2.41 11.71 2.11
CA ARG A 10 -0.98 11.98 2.04
C ARG A 10 -0.28 10.84 1.33
N TYR A 11 0.47 11.18 0.29
CA TYR A 11 1.27 10.23 -0.47
C TYR A 11 2.75 10.45 -0.14
N SER A 12 3.50 9.35 0.00
CA SER A 12 4.96 9.43 0.03
C SER A 12 5.52 9.61 -1.38
N ALA A 13 6.79 10.03 -1.46
CA ALA A 13 7.53 9.93 -2.71
C ALA A 13 7.59 8.46 -3.19
N VAL A 14 7.54 8.27 -4.50
CA VAL A 14 7.74 6.95 -5.13
C VAL A 14 9.22 6.59 -5.06
N LYS A 15 9.52 5.40 -4.53
CA LYS A 15 10.87 4.86 -4.38
C LYS A 15 11.08 3.71 -5.35
N ASN A 16 12.23 3.67 -6.01
CA ASN A 16 12.66 2.47 -6.74
C ASN A 16 13.22 1.47 -5.74
N VAL A 17 12.71 0.24 -5.77
CA VAL A 17 13.09 -0.85 -4.86
C VAL A 17 13.26 -2.15 -5.64
N LYS A 18 13.81 -3.18 -5.00
CA LYS A 18 13.79 -4.56 -5.51
C LYS A 18 12.92 -5.42 -4.61
N ILE A 19 12.00 -6.18 -5.18
CA ILE A 19 11.12 -7.11 -4.47
C ILE A 19 11.31 -8.48 -5.07
N ALA A 20 11.70 -9.46 -4.24
CA ALA A 20 12.05 -10.82 -4.69
C ALA A 20 13.01 -10.83 -5.90
N GLY A 21 13.99 -9.91 -5.90
CA GLY A 21 14.97 -9.74 -6.99
C GLY A 21 14.47 -8.99 -8.24
N ARG A 22 13.20 -8.58 -8.28
CA ARG A 22 12.59 -7.89 -9.43
C ARG A 22 12.55 -6.36 -9.22
N PRO A 23 12.74 -5.55 -10.28
CA PRO A 23 12.52 -4.12 -10.21
C PRO A 23 11.09 -3.79 -9.81
N ALA A 24 10.93 -2.89 -8.85
CA ALA A 24 9.64 -2.46 -8.37
C ALA A 24 9.66 -0.98 -7.98
N ARG A 25 8.46 -0.39 -7.92
CA ARG A 25 8.22 0.94 -7.37
C ARG A 25 7.37 0.81 -6.12
N GLN A 26 7.73 1.52 -5.07
CA GLN A 26 6.99 1.50 -3.81
C GLN A 26 6.64 2.91 -3.37
N PHE A 27 5.42 3.08 -2.87
CA PHE A 27 5.00 4.31 -2.21
C PHE A 27 3.94 3.98 -1.16
N ASP A 28 3.82 4.88 -0.18
CA ASP A 28 2.87 4.78 0.91
C ASP A 28 1.78 5.84 0.71
N ARG A 29 0.55 5.52 1.11
CA ARG A 29 -0.58 6.46 1.18
C ARG A 29 -1.14 6.41 2.60
N THR A 30 -1.46 7.56 3.15
CA THR A 30 -2.23 7.69 4.39
C THR A 30 -3.54 8.37 4.05
N SER A 31 -4.65 7.75 4.42
CA SER A 31 -6.01 8.27 4.22
C SER A 31 -6.78 8.18 5.54
N PHE A 32 -8.03 8.64 5.53
CA PHE A 32 -8.93 8.51 6.67
C PHE A 32 -10.23 7.87 6.22
N GLU A 33 -10.73 6.93 7.01
CA GLU A 33 -12.01 6.28 6.79
C GLU A 33 -12.90 6.39 8.02
N PHE A 34 -14.22 6.42 7.80
CA PHE A 34 -15.21 6.43 8.86
C PHE A 34 -15.73 5.01 9.08
N VAL A 35 -15.52 4.46 10.28
CA VAL A 35 -15.89 3.08 10.62
C VAL A 35 -16.87 3.07 11.81
N PRO A 36 -18.06 2.46 11.69
CA PRO A 36 -18.69 1.97 10.46
C PRO A 36 -19.09 3.11 9.51
N PRO A 37 -19.13 2.89 8.19
CA PRO A 37 -19.45 3.93 7.22
C PRO A 37 -20.91 4.40 7.35
N ASN A 38 -21.16 5.69 7.08
CA ASN A 38 -22.49 6.30 6.99
C ASN A 38 -23.37 6.23 8.26
N LEU A 39 -22.78 6.00 9.44
CA LEU A 39 -23.48 6.07 10.73
C LEU A 39 -23.10 7.31 11.53
N ALA A 40 -24.06 7.85 12.29
CA ALA A 40 -23.87 9.02 13.15
C ALA A 40 -22.80 8.81 14.24
N HIS A 41 -22.56 7.55 14.64
CA HIS A 41 -21.53 7.17 15.62
C HIS A 41 -20.24 6.64 14.96
N SER A 42 -20.00 6.99 13.69
CA SER A 42 -18.80 6.58 12.97
C SER A 42 -17.54 7.20 13.59
N LYS A 43 -16.48 6.41 13.69
CA LYS A 43 -15.16 6.86 14.15
C LYS A 43 -14.28 7.12 12.95
N LYS A 44 -13.62 8.28 12.91
CA LYS A 44 -12.58 8.58 11.94
C LYS A 44 -11.31 7.79 12.28
N VAL A 45 -10.92 6.87 11.42
CA VAL A 45 -9.77 5.98 11.55
C VAL A 45 -8.73 6.36 10.49
N ALA A 46 -7.48 6.53 10.90
CA ALA A 46 -6.38 6.71 9.95
C ALA A 46 -6.02 5.36 9.33
N ILE A 47 -6.00 5.31 8.01
CA ILE A 47 -5.63 4.13 7.23
C ILE A 47 -4.23 4.34 6.66
N PHE A 48 -3.40 3.32 6.78
CA PHE A 48 -2.11 3.24 6.14
C PHE A 48 -2.18 2.24 5.00
N GLU A 49 -1.71 2.68 3.84
CA GLU A 49 -1.56 1.85 2.66
C GLU A 49 -0.10 1.85 2.19
N ARG A 50 0.40 0.69 1.78
CA ARG A 50 1.68 0.57 1.06
C ARG A 50 1.46 -0.18 -0.24
N TYR A 51 1.83 0.48 -1.32
CA TYR A 51 1.74 -0.05 -2.67
C TYR A 51 3.11 -0.48 -3.15
N ALA A 52 3.24 -1.74 -3.55
CA ALA A 52 4.40 -2.28 -4.24
C ALA A 52 4.02 -2.69 -5.66
N VAL A 53 4.52 -1.94 -6.64
CA VAL A 53 4.28 -2.17 -8.08
C VAL A 53 5.48 -2.90 -8.67
N ILE A 54 5.30 -4.18 -8.99
CA ILE A 54 6.36 -5.06 -9.51
C ILE A 54 6.19 -5.17 -11.03
N VAL A 55 7.23 -4.80 -11.77
CA VAL A 55 7.22 -4.83 -13.23
C VAL A 55 7.28 -6.29 -13.71
N ALA A 56 6.44 -6.65 -14.68
CA ALA A 56 6.45 -7.94 -15.36
C ALA A 56 6.80 -7.75 -16.85
N LYS A 57 6.99 -8.86 -17.59
CA LYS A 57 7.17 -8.80 -19.05
C LYS A 57 5.95 -8.17 -19.74
N GLU A 58 4.76 -8.58 -19.30
CA GLU A 58 3.47 -8.08 -19.76
C GLU A 58 2.71 -7.49 -18.57
N GLY A 59 2.68 -6.16 -18.49
CA GLY A 59 2.01 -5.44 -17.40
C GLY A 59 2.79 -5.40 -16.08
N PHE A 60 2.07 -5.44 -14.97
CA PHE A 60 2.63 -5.29 -13.63
C PHE A 60 1.72 -5.93 -12.58
N PHE A 61 2.30 -6.26 -11.42
CA PHE A 61 1.57 -6.66 -10.23
C PHE A 61 1.52 -5.50 -9.25
N VAL A 62 0.41 -5.35 -8.54
CA VAL A 62 0.28 -4.41 -7.42
C VAL A 62 -0.02 -5.20 -6.17
N LEU A 63 0.90 -5.17 -5.21
CA LEU A 63 0.68 -5.71 -3.87
C LEU A 63 0.35 -4.53 -2.96
N ASN A 64 -0.89 -4.46 -2.47
CA ASN A 64 -1.34 -3.43 -1.55
C ASN A 64 -1.39 -3.98 -0.12
N TYR A 65 -0.70 -3.32 0.80
CA TYR A 65 -0.92 -3.51 2.24
C TYR A 65 -1.87 -2.43 2.73
N TYR A 66 -3.05 -2.83 3.22
CA TYR A 66 -4.08 -1.93 3.71
C TYR A 66 -4.41 -2.28 5.16
N ALA A 67 -4.28 -1.31 6.08
CA ALA A 67 -4.63 -1.51 7.48
C ALA A 67 -4.85 -0.18 8.23
N PRO A 68 -5.63 -0.18 9.34
CA PRO A 68 -5.60 0.92 10.29
C PRO A 68 -4.17 1.20 10.76
N MET A 69 -3.81 2.48 10.93
CA MET A 69 -2.44 2.93 11.20
C MET A 69 -1.74 2.16 12.35
N ASP A 70 -2.47 1.87 13.43
CA ASP A 70 -1.91 1.15 14.58
C ASP A 70 -1.61 -0.31 14.25
N ALA A 71 -2.55 -0.98 13.58
CA ALA A 71 -2.37 -2.36 13.10
C ALA A 71 -1.28 -2.44 12.02
N ALA A 72 -1.19 -1.42 11.16
CA ALA A 72 -0.16 -1.31 10.13
C ALA A 72 1.24 -1.29 10.75
N ARG A 73 1.46 -0.43 11.75
CA ARG A 73 2.74 -0.34 12.46
C ARG A 73 3.13 -1.65 13.13
N ALA A 74 2.16 -2.34 13.73
CA ALA A 74 2.41 -3.63 14.39
C ALA A 74 2.76 -4.75 13.41
N ASN A 75 2.19 -4.75 12.19
CA ASN A 75 2.21 -5.91 11.29
C ASN A 75 2.96 -5.70 9.97
N ILE A 76 3.56 -4.54 9.72
CA ILE A 76 4.24 -4.22 8.45
C ILE A 76 5.33 -5.24 8.09
N LYS A 77 6.00 -5.83 9.09
CA LYS A 77 7.03 -6.87 8.88
C LYS A 77 6.49 -8.13 8.21
N HIS A 78 5.23 -8.48 8.46
CA HIS A 78 4.58 -9.63 7.79
C HIS A 78 4.34 -9.35 6.32
N TYR A 79 3.95 -8.12 5.99
CA TYR A 79 3.82 -7.70 4.60
C TYR A 79 5.19 -7.68 3.88
N GLU A 80 6.25 -7.21 4.54
CA GLU A 80 7.62 -7.26 3.99
C GLU A 80 8.08 -8.69 3.72
N ALA A 81 7.75 -9.64 4.61
CA ALA A 81 8.01 -11.06 4.38
C ALA A 81 7.22 -11.61 3.17
N LEU A 82 5.95 -11.20 3.02
CA LEU A 82 5.14 -11.55 1.85
C LEU A 82 5.79 -11.03 0.56
N LEU A 83 6.22 -9.76 0.54
CA LEU A 83 6.93 -9.16 -0.59
C LEU A 83 8.20 -9.95 -0.94
N ALA A 84 9.02 -10.31 0.06
CA ALA A 84 10.25 -11.06 -0.17
C ALA A 84 9.98 -12.47 -0.76
N SER A 85 8.85 -13.08 -0.41
CA SER A 85 8.44 -14.40 -0.90
C SER A 85 7.68 -14.38 -2.24
N PHE A 86 7.39 -13.20 -2.78
CA PHE A 86 6.52 -13.06 -3.94
C PHE A 86 7.10 -13.75 -5.19
N LYS A 87 6.35 -14.71 -5.73
CA LYS A 87 6.66 -15.43 -6.97
C LYS A 87 5.46 -15.36 -7.91
N PRO A 88 5.47 -14.50 -8.95
CA PRO A 88 4.39 -14.46 -9.91
C PRO A 88 4.36 -15.77 -10.71
N LEU A 89 3.16 -16.30 -10.97
CA LEU A 89 2.96 -17.54 -11.72
C LEU A 89 3.15 -17.37 -13.24
N VAL A 90 3.17 -16.13 -13.71
CA VAL A 90 3.31 -15.79 -15.13
C VAL A 90 4.80 -15.88 -15.53
N ARG A 91 5.13 -16.82 -16.43
CA ARG A 91 6.50 -17.07 -16.96
C ARG A 91 6.88 -16.10 -18.08
#